data_AF-A0A4Q3Y057-F1
#
_entry.id   AF-A0A4Q3Y057-F1
#
_cell.length_a   1.000
_cell.length_b   1.000
_cell.length_c   1.000
_cell.angle_alpha   90.00
_cell.angle_beta   90.00
_cell.angle_gamma   90.00
#
_symmetry.space_group_name_H-M   'P 1'
#
loop_
_entity.id
_entity.type
_entity.pdbx_description
1 polymer ?
#
loop_
_entity_poly.entity_id
_entity_poly.type
_entity_poly.pdbx_seq_one_letter_code
_entity_poly.pdbx_strand_id
1 'polypeptide(L)'
;MAAFDAEPAVSLAAATESLKSELRQITALAEPHQDLFEECWDRLNGLKNTNQFATALFRRAAEKKVNGQGKWQVGAVLVYQVRCAVVHAGEKDMIFENFPDGDAAINAILPPIERAALRMLGITLG
;
A
#
# COMPACT_ATOMS: atom_id res chain seq x y z
N MET A 1 -28.87 -26.02 -10.31
CA MET A 1 -28.38 -24.75 -10.89
C MET A 1 -27.98 -23.71 -9.82
N ALA A 2 -27.74 -24.09 -8.56
CA ALA A 2 -27.38 -23.17 -7.47
C ALA A 2 -25.88 -23.18 -7.09
N ALA A 3 -25.08 -24.09 -7.66
CA ALA A 3 -23.66 -24.24 -7.34
C ALA A 3 -22.76 -23.27 -8.10
N PHE A 4 -23.12 -22.91 -9.34
CA PHE A 4 -22.34 -22.00 -10.20
C PHE A 4 -22.38 -20.55 -9.69
N ASP A 5 -23.48 -20.11 -9.09
CA ASP A 5 -23.61 -18.76 -8.53
C ASP A 5 -22.94 -18.61 -7.14
N ALA A 6 -22.56 -19.72 -6.49
CA ALA A 6 -21.89 -19.71 -5.19
C ALA A 6 -20.35 -19.63 -5.31
N GLU A 7 -19.77 -20.17 -6.37
CA GLU A 7 -18.33 -20.15 -6.64
C GLU A 7 -17.72 -18.74 -6.70
N PRO A 8 -18.37 -17.72 -7.33
CA PRO A 8 -17.88 -16.35 -7.30
C PRO A 8 -17.85 -15.75 -5.89
N ALA A 9 -18.88 -16.03 -5.08
CA ALA A 9 -18.96 -15.52 -3.71
C ALA A 9 -17.90 -16.16 -2.79
N VAL A 10 -17.67 -17.47 -2.94
CA VAL A 10 -16.62 -18.19 -2.21
C VAL A 10 -15.23 -17.72 -2.63
N SER A 11 -15.00 -17.53 -3.94
CA SER A 11 -13.73 -17.03 -4.47
C SER A 11 -13.45 -15.59 -4.01
N LEU A 12 -14.49 -14.73 -4.00
CA LEU A 12 -14.39 -13.36 -3.50
C LEU A 12 -14.10 -13.33 -1.99
N ALA A 13 -14.74 -14.19 -1.21
CA ALA A 13 -14.49 -14.30 0.23
C ALA A 13 -13.05 -14.76 0.51
N ALA A 14 -12.55 -15.78 -0.21
CA ALA A 14 -11.17 -16.26 -0.08
C ALA A 14 -10.14 -15.19 -0.47
N ALA A 15 -10.36 -14.45 -1.57
CA ALA A 15 -9.51 -13.33 -1.96
C ALA A 15 -9.51 -12.20 -0.92
N THR A 16 -10.68 -11.90 -0.35
CA THR A 16 -10.83 -10.89 0.70
C THR A 16 -10.09 -11.27 1.98
N GLU A 17 -10.17 -12.54 2.40
CA GLU A 17 -9.45 -13.02 3.58
C GLU A 17 -7.93 -13.06 3.35
N SER A 18 -7.47 -13.45 2.15
CA SER A 18 -6.05 -13.38 1.78
C SER A 18 -5.52 -11.95 1.86
N LEU A 19 -6.26 -10.99 1.30
CA LEU A 19 -5.92 -9.56 1.35
C LEU A 19 -5.85 -9.03 2.79
N LYS A 20 -6.81 -9.40 3.66
CA LYS A 20 -6.77 -9.03 5.09
C LYS A 20 -5.55 -9.61 5.79
N SER A 21 -5.19 -10.86 5.47
CA SER A 21 -4.02 -11.53 6.03
C SER A 21 -2.72 -10.82 5.62
N GLU A 22 -2.58 -10.47 4.34
CA GLU A 22 -1.42 -9.71 3.84
C GLU A 22 -1.30 -8.33 4.49
N LEU A 23 -2.42 -7.60 4.61
CA LEU A 23 -2.42 -6.31 5.29
C LEU A 23 -2.00 -6.43 6.76
N ARG A 24 -2.47 -7.46 7.48
CA ARG A 24 -2.03 -7.73 8.86
C ARG A 24 -0.54 -8.03 8.95
N GLN A 25 -0.01 -8.83 8.04
CA GLN A 25 1.42 -9.14 7.99
C GLN A 25 2.25 -7.88 7.76
N ILE A 26 1.81 -7.01 6.85
CA ILE A 26 2.50 -5.74 6.57
C ILE A 26 2.42 -4.80 7.77
N THR A 27 1.27 -4.70 8.43
CA THR A 27 1.16 -3.91 9.66
C THR A 27 2.08 -4.43 10.76
N ALA A 28 2.16 -5.76 10.96
CA ALA A 28 3.05 -6.36 11.94
C ALA A 28 4.54 -6.14 11.60
N LEU A 29 4.90 -6.16 10.31
CA LEU A 29 6.24 -5.84 9.85
C LEU A 29 6.57 -4.34 10.00
N ALA A 30 5.57 -3.47 9.86
CA ALA A 30 5.73 -2.03 9.97
C ALA A 30 5.80 -1.52 11.41
N GLU A 31 5.18 -2.22 12.37
CA GLU A 31 5.06 -1.80 13.77
C GLU A 31 6.39 -1.51 14.49
N PRO A 32 7.51 -2.23 14.24
CA PRO A 32 8.82 -1.88 14.80
C PRO A 32 9.52 -0.70 14.10
N HIS A 33 8.98 -0.23 12.97
CA HIS A 33 9.62 0.72 12.05
C HIS A 33 8.68 1.88 11.70
N GLN A 34 7.83 2.29 12.66
CA GLN A 34 6.75 3.26 12.44
C GLN A 34 7.25 4.55 11.82
N ASP A 35 8.40 5.07 12.29
CA ASP A 35 9.05 6.29 11.79
C ASP A 35 9.23 6.30 10.27
N LEU A 36 9.64 5.15 9.71
CA LEU A 36 9.88 5.02 8.27
C LEU A 36 8.58 5.03 7.47
N PHE A 37 7.52 4.43 8.02
CA PHE A 37 6.20 4.43 7.37
C PHE A 37 5.47 5.76 7.54
N GLU A 38 5.69 6.50 8.65
CA GLU A 38 5.26 7.90 8.76
C GLU A 38 5.96 8.77 7.73
N GLU A 39 7.26 8.57 7.50
CA GLU A 39 7.98 9.31 6.46
C GLU A 39 7.40 8.98 5.07
N CYS A 40 7.11 7.72 4.76
CA CYS A 40 6.43 7.36 3.52
C CYS A 40 5.09 8.10 3.36
N TRP A 41 4.32 8.19 4.45
CA TRP A 41 3.07 8.95 4.47
C TRP A 41 3.31 10.44 4.20
N ASP A 42 4.26 11.08 4.88
CA ASP A 42 4.53 12.52 4.74
C ASP A 42 5.00 12.86 3.31
N ARG A 43 5.85 12.02 2.72
CA ARG A 43 6.35 12.17 1.34
C ARG A 43 5.21 12.09 0.32
N LEU A 44 4.35 11.08 0.41
CA LEU A 44 3.19 10.94 -0.49
C LEU A 44 2.14 12.02 -0.24
N ASN A 45 1.91 12.39 1.03
CA ASN A 45 0.95 13.43 1.37
C ASN A 45 1.38 14.79 0.82
N GLY A 46 2.68 15.09 0.79
CA GLY A 46 3.23 16.29 0.15
C GLY A 46 2.96 16.37 -1.36
N LEU A 47 2.73 15.22 -2.02
CA LEU A 47 2.42 15.12 -3.43
C LEU A 47 0.92 14.96 -3.73
N LYS A 48 0.09 14.72 -2.70
CA LYS A 48 -1.32 14.31 -2.85
C LYS A 48 -2.17 15.25 -3.70
N ASN A 49 -1.84 16.54 -3.74
CA ASN A 49 -2.61 17.55 -4.49
C ASN A 49 -2.01 17.89 -5.86
N THR A 50 -0.85 17.33 -6.19
CA THR A 50 -0.09 17.66 -7.42
C THR A 50 0.28 16.42 -8.24
N ASN A 51 0.13 15.23 -7.68
CA ASN A 51 0.45 13.95 -8.30
C ASN A 51 -0.76 13.02 -8.26
N GLN A 52 -1.24 12.62 -9.44
CA GLN A 52 -2.46 11.83 -9.63
C GLN A 52 -2.34 10.44 -9.01
N PHE A 53 -1.16 9.81 -9.09
CA PHE A 53 -0.92 8.53 -8.43
C PHE A 53 -1.01 8.64 -6.91
N ALA A 54 -0.36 9.64 -6.31
CA ALA A 54 -0.47 9.91 -4.87
C ALA A 54 -1.92 10.20 -4.46
N THR A 55 -2.66 11.02 -5.24
CA THR A 55 -4.09 11.26 -4.99
C THR A 55 -4.89 9.95 -5.00
N ALA A 56 -4.66 9.09 -6.00
CA ALA A 56 -5.37 7.82 -6.15
C ALA A 56 -5.09 6.86 -4.98
N LEU A 57 -3.84 6.77 -4.53
CA LEU A 57 -3.43 6.00 -3.35
C LEU A 57 -4.24 6.44 -2.10
N PHE A 58 -4.25 7.74 -1.80
CA PHE A 58 -4.98 8.27 -0.64
C PHE A 58 -6.51 8.13 -0.76
N ARG A 59 -7.06 8.27 -1.97
CA ARG A 59 -8.49 8.05 -2.21
C ARG A 59 -8.85 6.59 -1.89
N ARG A 60 -8.04 5.64 -2.36
CA ARG A 60 -8.27 4.22 -2.15
C ARG A 60 -8.06 3.79 -0.68
N ALA A 61 -7.07 4.38 0.00
CA ALA A 61 -6.91 4.19 1.44
C ALA A 61 -8.14 4.69 2.23
N ALA A 62 -8.79 5.77 1.76
CA ALA A 62 -10.05 6.27 2.32
C ALA A 62 -11.20 5.28 2.14
N GLU A 63 -11.36 4.73 0.93
CA GLU A 63 -12.41 3.74 0.60
C GLU A 63 -12.29 2.48 1.46
N LYS A 64 -11.05 2.06 1.75
CA LYS A 64 -10.75 0.94 2.67
C LYS A 64 -10.93 1.27 4.15
N LYS A 65 -11.40 2.48 4.49
CA LYS A 65 -11.59 2.99 5.87
C LYS A 65 -10.32 2.96 6.73
N VAL A 66 -9.14 3.07 6.11
CA VAL A 66 -7.85 3.09 6.80
C VAL A 66 -7.48 4.51 7.27
N ASN A 67 -8.06 5.55 6.66
CA ASN A 67 -7.76 6.96 6.96
C ASN A 67 -8.04 7.43 8.40
N GLY A 68 -8.64 6.60 9.25
CA GLY A 68 -8.82 6.86 10.69
C GLY A 68 -7.73 6.23 11.59
N GLN A 69 -6.74 5.55 10.99
CA GLN A 69 -5.60 5.00 11.71
C GLN A 69 -4.47 6.03 11.81
N GLY A 70 -3.45 5.76 12.64
CA GLY A 70 -2.28 6.61 12.74
C GLY A 70 -1.51 6.73 11.41
N LYS A 71 -0.64 7.75 11.31
CA LYS A 71 0.10 8.06 10.09
C LYS A 71 0.88 6.86 9.56
N TRP A 72 1.58 6.14 10.44
CA TRP A 72 2.40 5.00 10.04
C TRP A 72 1.57 3.84 9.49
N GLN A 73 0.37 3.58 10.02
CA GLN A 73 -0.51 2.54 9.48
C GLN A 73 -0.98 2.90 8.08
N VAL A 74 -1.39 4.16 7.88
CA VAL A 74 -1.77 4.65 6.55
C VAL A 74 -0.56 4.56 5.61
N GLY A 75 0.64 4.95 6.07
CA GLY A 75 1.90 4.79 5.34
C GLY A 75 2.16 3.35 4.89
N ALA A 76 2.00 2.37 5.77
CA ALA A 76 2.16 0.95 5.45
C ALA A 76 1.15 0.47 4.39
N VAL A 77 -0.09 0.94 4.47
CA VAL A 77 -1.11 0.65 3.44
C VAL A 77 -0.77 1.28 2.10
N LEU A 78 -0.27 2.51 2.08
CA LEU A 78 0.15 3.18 0.85
C LEU A 78 1.31 2.42 0.18
N VAL A 79 2.30 1.97 0.95
CA VAL A 79 3.41 1.14 0.43
C VAL A 79 2.90 -0.17 -0.16
N TYR A 80 1.96 -0.84 0.51
CA TYR A 80 1.33 -2.04 -0.04
C TYR A 80 0.60 -1.77 -1.36
N GLN A 81 -0.16 -0.69 -1.42
CA GLN A 81 -0.88 -0.29 -2.62
C GLN A 81 0.06 0.04 -3.79
N VAL A 82 1.21 0.68 -3.52
CA VAL A 82 2.25 0.91 -4.54
C VAL A 82 2.80 -0.42 -5.07
N ARG A 83 3.16 -1.36 -4.18
CA ARG A 83 3.59 -2.71 -4.60
C ARG A 83 2.55 -3.33 -5.53
N CYS A 84 1.29 -3.38 -5.11
CA CYS A 84 0.19 -3.98 -5.87
C CYS A 84 -0.02 -3.31 -7.22
N ALA A 85 0.08 -1.98 -7.30
CA ALA A 85 -0.07 -1.24 -8.55
C ALA A 85 1.06 -1.55 -9.55
N VAL A 86 2.31 -1.64 -9.07
CA VAL A 86 3.49 -1.92 -9.89
C VAL A 86 3.49 -3.35 -10.42
N VAL A 87 3.21 -4.35 -9.58
CA VAL A 87 3.24 -5.77 -10.03
C VAL A 87 1.90 -6.24 -10.63
N HIS A 88 0.91 -5.35 -10.73
CA HIS A 88 -0.49 -5.64 -11.06
C HIS A 88 -1.12 -6.75 -10.20
N ALA A 89 -0.50 -7.07 -9.08
CA ALA A 89 -0.93 -8.15 -8.19
C ALA A 89 -1.82 -7.54 -7.11
N GLY A 90 -3.13 -7.63 -7.34
CA GLY A 90 -4.11 -7.54 -6.26
C GLY A 90 -5.27 -6.58 -6.48
N GLU A 91 -5.17 -5.57 -7.35
CA GLU A 91 -6.24 -4.58 -7.49
C GLU A 91 -6.48 -4.20 -8.95
N LYS A 92 -7.60 -4.68 -9.50
CA LYS A 92 -8.11 -4.39 -10.86
C LYS A 92 -8.23 -2.89 -11.20
N ASP A 93 -8.06 -1.98 -10.24
CA ASP A 93 -8.46 -0.58 -10.35
C ASP A 93 -7.30 0.42 -10.36
N MET A 94 -6.07 0.02 -9.99
CA MET A 94 -4.94 0.95 -9.94
C MET A 94 -3.71 0.29 -10.58
N ILE A 95 -3.57 0.55 -11.87
CA ILE A 95 -2.49 0.08 -12.73
C ILE A 95 -1.50 1.24 -12.86
N PHE A 96 -0.24 1.02 -12.48
CA PHE A 96 0.77 2.07 -12.38
C PHE A 96 0.99 2.81 -13.72
N GLU A 97 0.95 2.09 -14.84
CA GLU A 97 1.15 2.60 -16.21
C GLU A 97 0.11 3.64 -16.63
N ASN A 98 -1.05 3.69 -15.95
CA ASN A 98 -2.07 4.70 -16.20
C ASN A 98 -1.74 6.06 -15.55
N PHE A 99 -0.67 6.13 -14.75
CA PHE A 99 -0.25 7.33 -14.04
C PHE A 99 1.10 7.81 -14.58
N PRO A 100 1.11 8.76 -15.54
CA PRO A 100 2.35 9.27 -16.13
C PRO A 100 3.26 9.99 -15.12
N ASP A 101 2.71 10.37 -13.95
CA ASP A 101 3.43 10.99 -12.84
C ASP A 101 3.77 10.00 -11.71
N GLY A 102 3.49 8.71 -11.88
CA GLY A 102 3.73 7.68 -10.86
C GLY A 102 5.18 7.59 -10.39
N ASP A 103 6.14 7.75 -11.30
CA ASP A 103 7.57 7.70 -10.98
C ASP A 103 7.98 8.75 -9.94
N ALA A 104 7.40 9.94 -9.98
CA ALA A 104 7.70 10.99 -9.01
C ALA A 104 7.28 10.59 -7.59
N ALA A 105 6.15 9.92 -7.46
CA ALA A 105 5.68 9.41 -6.17
C ALA A 105 6.50 8.20 -5.69
N ILE A 106 6.92 7.29 -6.58
CA ILE A 106 7.82 6.17 -6.23
C ILE A 106 9.17 6.71 -5.76
N ASN A 107 9.78 7.61 -6.51
CA ASN A 107 11.08 8.20 -6.17
C ASN A 107 11.04 8.94 -4.83
N ALA A 108 9.90 9.54 -4.46
CA ALA A 108 9.73 10.23 -3.18
C ALA A 108 9.72 9.28 -1.96
N ILE A 109 9.26 8.03 -2.13
CA ILE A 109 9.17 7.04 -1.06
C ILE A 109 10.28 5.98 -1.10
N LEU A 110 11.03 5.90 -2.19
CA LEU A 110 12.11 4.92 -2.33
C LEU A 110 13.13 5.01 -1.18
N PRO A 111 13.64 6.19 -0.76
CA PRO A 111 14.62 6.27 0.33
C PRO A 111 14.13 5.75 1.70
N PRO A 112 12.93 6.10 2.22
CA PRO A 112 12.42 5.50 3.45
C PRO A 112 12.11 4.00 3.29
N ILE A 113 11.66 3.53 2.12
CA ILE A 113 11.41 2.09 1.88
C ILE A 113 12.72 1.29 1.89
N GLU A 114 13.77 1.77 1.22
CA GLU A 114 15.07 1.10 1.22
C GLU A 114 15.64 1.00 2.64
N ARG A 115 15.54 2.08 3.43
CA ARG A 115 15.93 2.06 4.83
C ARG A 115 15.10 1.07 5.65
N ALA A 116 13.79 0.99 5.41
CA ALA A 116 12.94 -0.01 6.06
C ALA A 116 13.38 -1.43 5.71
N ALA A 117 13.61 -1.72 4.44
CA ALA A 117 14.09 -3.02 3.98
C ALA A 117 15.43 -3.41 4.63
N LEU A 118 16.38 -2.48 4.69
CA LEU A 118 17.67 -2.71 5.33
C LEU A 118 17.54 -2.95 6.84
N ARG A 119 16.75 -2.13 7.55
CA ARG A 119 16.50 -2.32 8.99
C ARG A 119 15.82 -3.66 9.28
N MET A 120 14.87 -4.07 8.45
CA MET A 120 14.20 -5.38 8.57
C MET A 120 15.17 -6.55 8.37
N LEU A 121 16.22 -6.37 7.57
CA LEU A 121 17.30 -7.36 7.40
C LEU A 121 18.38 -7.28 8.48
N GLY A 122 18.22 -6.41 9.50
CA GLY A 122 19.22 -6.17 10.54
C GLY A 122 20.45 -5.39 10.06
N ILE A 123 20.36 -4.72 8.90
CA ILE A 123 21.43 -3.91 8.34
C ILE A 123 21.20 -2.45 8.73
N THR A 124 22.04 -1.90 9.60
CA THR A 124 22.08 -0.47 9.90
C THR A 124 23.16 0.19 9.06
N LEU A 125 22.76 1.08 8.14
CA LEU A 125 23.68 2.02 7.50
C LEU A 125 24.00 3.12 8.53
N GLY A 126 25.28 3.21 8.91
CA GLY A 126 25.80 4.21 9.84
C GLY A 126 25.91 5.59 9.24
#